data_AF-L8DGN0-F1
#
_entry.id   AF-L8DGN0-F1
#
_cell.length_a   1.000
_cell.length_b   1.000
_cell.length_c   1.000
_cell.angle_alpha   90.00
_cell.angle_beta   90.00
_cell.angle_gamma   90.00
#
_symmetry.space_group_name_H-M   'P 1'
#
loop_
_entity.id
_entity.type
_entity.pdbx_description
1 polymer ?
#
loop_
_entity_poly.entity_id
_entity_poly.type
_entity_poly.pdbx_seq_one_letter_code
_entity_poly.pdbx_strand_id
1 'polypeptide(L)' 'MSNSYLSISQVADELGLGTTTVRGYIAAGQLKASKLGGGKTSPIRVKRSDLEAFVDAGAL' A
#
# COMPACT_ATOMS: atom_id res chain seq x y z
N MET A 1 3.02 11.95 -14.23
CA MET A 1 3.05 11.26 -12.92
C MET A 1 1.71 10.55 -12.75
N SER A 2 1.68 9.24 -13.00
CA SER A 2 0.47 8.42 -13.03
C SER A 2 -0.05 8.22 -11.61
N ASN A 3 -1.12 8.93 -11.24
CA ASN A 3 -1.76 8.81 -9.93
C ASN A 3 -2.62 7.54 -9.85
N SER A 4 -2.00 6.40 -10.11
CA SER A 4 -2.65 5.10 -10.10
C SER A 4 -2.79 4.61 -8.68
N TYR A 5 -4.01 4.26 -8.30
CA TYR A 5 -4.29 3.58 -7.05
C TYR A 5 -4.07 2.09 -7.22
N LEU A 6 -3.18 1.52 -6.42
CA LEU A 6 -2.85 0.10 -6.38
C LEU A 6 -3.66 -0.60 -5.29
N SER A 7 -4.10 -1.83 -5.55
CA SER A 7 -4.63 -2.72 -4.50
C SER A 7 -3.49 -3.28 -3.64
N ILE A 8 -3.82 -3.83 -2.47
CA ILE A 8 -2.85 -4.53 -1.61
C ILE A 8 -2.13 -5.65 -2.37
N SER A 9 -2.85 -6.40 -3.23
CA SER A 9 -2.25 -7.47 -4.03
C SER A 9 -1.24 -6.90 -5.04
N GLN A 10 -1.58 -5.83 -5.75
CA GLN A 10 -0.66 -5.20 -6.70
C GLN A 10 0.58 -4.63 -5.99
N VAL A 11 0.41 -4.02 -4.82
CA VAL A 11 1.54 -3.55 -4.01
C VAL A 11 2.44 -4.72 -3.59
N ALA A 12 1.82 -5.83 -3.18
CA ALA A 12 2.54 -7.03 -2.79
C ALA A 12 3.35 -7.60 -3.98
N ASP A 13 2.73 -7.67 -5.16
CA ASP A 13 3.39 -8.12 -6.40
C ASP A 13 4.54 -7.17 -6.80
N GLU A 14 4.36 -5.84 -6.69
CA GLU A 14 5.39 -4.86 -7.01
C GLU A 14 6.59 -4.88 -6.05
N LEU A 15 6.34 -5.13 -4.77
CA LEU A 15 7.40 -5.26 -3.77
C LEU A 15 8.00 -6.67 -3.71
N GLY A 16 7.39 -7.66 -4.38
CA GLY A 16 7.75 -9.07 -4.23
C GLY A 16 7.49 -9.63 -2.83
N LEU A 17 6.57 -9.03 -2.08
CA LEU A 17 6.24 -9.38 -0.70
C LEU A 17 4.88 -10.07 -0.59
N GLY A 18 4.61 -10.68 0.57
CA GLY A 18 3.28 -11.20 0.89
C GLY A 18 2.27 -10.09 1.20
N THR A 19 1.01 -10.29 0.81
CA THR A 19 -0.09 -9.36 1.13
C THR A 19 -0.28 -9.16 2.65
N THR A 20 0.04 -10.17 3.46
CA THR A 20 0.07 -10.08 4.93
C THR A 20 1.10 -9.07 5.41
N THR A 21 2.30 -9.08 4.83
CA THR A 21 3.38 -8.14 5.16
C THR A 21 2.99 -6.71 4.81
N VAL A 22 2.41 -6.51 3.61
CA VAL A 22 1.88 -5.21 3.18
C VAL A 22 0.80 -4.70 4.14
N ARG A 23 -0.14 -5.57 4.55
CA ARG A 23 -1.14 -5.22 5.58
C ARG A 23 -0.49 -4.87 6.92
N GLY A 24 0.58 -5.56 7.30
CA GLY A 24 1.39 -5.24 8.47
C GLY A 24 1.98 -3.84 8.39
N TYR A 25 2.59 -3.45 7.27
CA TYR A 25 3.13 -2.11 7.08
C TYR A 25 2.06 -1.01 7.13
N ILE A 26 0.87 -1.27 6.57
CA ILE A 26 -0.25 -0.34 6.64
C ILE A 26 -0.75 -0.22 8.09
N ALA A 27 -0.89 -1.34 8.80
CA ALA A 27 -1.32 -1.35 10.20
C ALA A 27 -0.30 -0.68 11.13
N ALA A 28 1.00 -0.83 10.84
CA ALA A 28 2.09 -0.18 11.55
C ALA A 28 2.26 1.31 11.18
N GLY A 29 1.52 1.80 10.17
CA GLY A 29 1.61 3.18 9.71
C GLY A 29 2.84 3.49 8.84
N GLN A 30 3.60 2.46 8.46
CA GLN A 30 4.78 2.60 7.61
C GLN A 30 4.41 2.83 6.14
N LEU A 31 3.35 2.17 5.67
CA LEU A 31 2.83 2.35 4.31
C LEU A 31 1.52 3.12 4.32
N LYS A 32 1.48 4.29 3.68
CA LYS A 32 0.25 5.08 3.55
C LYS A 32 -0.73 4.38 2.61
N ALA A 33 -1.94 4.18 3.11
CA ALA A 33 -3.03 3.61 2.33
C ALA A 33 -4.33 4.38 2.57
N SER A 34 -5.12 4.54 1.51
CA SER A 34 -6.44 5.17 1.53
C SER A 34 -7.53 4.11 1.48
N LYS A 35 -8.49 4.18 2.40
CA LYS A 35 -9.69 3.34 2.32
C LYS A 35 -10.68 3.96 1.34
N LEU A 36 -11.19 3.17 0.41
CA LEU A 36 -12.21 3.58 -0.56
C LEU A 36 -13.60 3.29 0.03
N GLY A 37 -13.92 3.96 1.15
CA GLY A 37 -15.18 3.85 1.89
C GLY A 37 -15.00 3.86 3.42
N GLY A 38 -16.12 3.99 4.15
CA GLY A 38 -16.16 4.01 5.62
C GLY A 38 -16.44 2.67 6.30
N GLY A 39 -16.61 1.59 5.52
CA GLY A 39 -16.94 0.26 6.03
C GLY A 39 -15.72 -0.56 6.44
N LYS A 40 -15.94 -1.56 7.29
CA LYS A 40 -14.88 -2.50 7.75
C LYS A 40 -14.30 -3.35 6.61
N THR A 41 -15.10 -3.59 5.57
CA THR A 41 -14.75 -4.32 4.34
C THR A 41 -14.38 -3.40 3.18
N SER A 42 -14.36 -2.08 3.40
CA SER A 42 -14.04 -1.14 2.33
C SER A 42 -12.63 -1.42 1.78
N PRO A 43 -12.48 -1.49 0.45
CA PRO A 43 -11.22 -1.84 -0.16
C PRO A 43 -10.17 -0.77 0.17
N ILE A 44 -8.98 -1.23 0.54
CA ILE A 44 -7.83 -0.39 0.79
C ILE A 44 -7.06 -0.24 -0.52
N ARG A 45 -6.69 1.00 -0.85
CA ARG A 45 -5.84 1.32 -1.99
C ARG A 45 -4.65 2.16 -1.58
N VAL A 46 -3.51 1.84 -2.14
CA VAL A 46 -2.25 2.56 -1.93
C VAL A 46 -2.00 3.41 -3.16
N LYS A 47 -1.62 4.67 -2.99
CA LYS A 47 -1.20 5.47 -4.15
C LYS A 47 0.18 5.02 -4.56
N ARG A 48 0.44 4.94 -5.86
CA ARG A 48 1.78 4.64 -6.37
C ARG A 48 2.85 5.58 -5.79
N SER A 49 2.55 6.87 -5.63
CA SER A 49 3.47 7.83 -5.00
C SER A 49 3.81 7.51 -3.54
N ASP A 50 2.85 6.96 -2.78
CA ASP A 50 3.08 6.57 -1.39
C ASP A 50 3.92 5.29 -1.31
N LEU A 51 3.74 4.37 -2.25
CA LEU A 51 4.55 3.16 -2.39
C LEU A 51 6.00 3.52 -2.77
N GLU A 52 6.18 4.39 -3.75
CA GLU A 52 7.48 4.87 -4.20
C GLU A 52 8.22 5.59 -3.06
N ALA A 53 7.54 6.46 -2.32
CA ALA A 53 8.09 7.10 -1.13
C ALA A 53 8.50 6.09 -0.03
N PHE A 54 7.78 4.97 0.10
CA PHE A 54 8.13 3.91 1.05
C PHE A 54 9.40 3.15 0.62
N VAL A 55 9.55 2.90 -0.69
CA VAL A 55 10.76 2.27 -1.26
C VAL A 55 11.95 3.22 -1.16
N ASP A 56 11.77 4.49 -1.53
CA ASP A 56 12.81 5.53 -1.43
C ASP A 56 13.26 5.80 0.01
N ALA A 57 12.36 5.62 0.99
CA ALA A 57 12.69 5.74 2.41
C ALA A 57 13.60 4.61 2.94
N GLY A 58 13.98 3.64 2.11
CA GLY A 58 14.91 2.57 2.48
C GLY A 58 14.32 1.57 3.47
N ALA A 59 13.00 1.39 3.45
CA ALA A 59 12.34 0.35 4.25
C ALA A 59 12.57 -1.08 3.71
N LEU A 60 13.36 -1.21 2.65
CA LEU A 60 13.84 -2.44 2.01
C LEU A 60 15.31 -2.28 1.60
#